data_AF-A0A7I8JE79-F1
#
_entry.id   AF-A0A7I8JE79-F1
#
_cell.length_a   1.000
_cell.length_b   1.000
_cell.length_c   1.000
_cell.angle_alpha   90.00
_cell.angle_beta   90.00
_cell.angle_gamma   90.00
#
_symmetry.space_group_name_H-M   'P 1'
#
loop_
_entity.id
_entity.type
_entity.pdbx_description
1 polymer ?
#
loop_
_entity_poly.entity_id
_entity_poly.type
_entity_poly.pdbx_seq_one_letter_code
_entity_poly.pdbx_strand_id
1 'polypeptide(L)'
;MANFQGHWSFYRRHVHRQWGPTPTSPHYGGFSGYPGWVHSSPQFMPPGPSPPPSTPPLGTESVLLRLRTQIEYYFSEDNLARDVHLKMRMDEEGWVSVHTIAGFPRVKQLTSDVGLILRSLRPSSTVEVMVTPGWSPSVRERKRERERERERERERERERVLRR
;
A
#
# COMPACT_ATOMS: atom_id res chain seq x y z
N MET A 1 30.31 -23.88 -18.66
CA MET A 1 30.83 -22.51 -18.49
C MET A 1 29.68 -21.55 -18.73
N ALA A 2 29.48 -20.55 -17.87
CA ALA A 2 28.38 -19.60 -17.97
C ALA A 2 28.76 -18.40 -18.86
N ASN A 3 27.75 -17.73 -19.43
CA ASN A 3 27.53 -16.28 -19.28
C ASN A 3 26.35 -15.82 -20.17
N PHE A 4 25.21 -15.54 -19.54
CA PHE A 4 24.18 -14.68 -20.12
C PHE A 4 24.38 -13.27 -19.54
N GLN A 5 24.79 -12.32 -20.39
CA GLN A 5 24.69 -10.89 -20.11
C GLN A 5 23.49 -10.34 -20.87
N GLY A 6 22.67 -9.54 -20.19
CA GLY A 6 21.40 -9.04 -20.74
C GLY A 6 21.50 -7.63 -21.32
N HIS A 7 20.40 -7.19 -21.92
CA HIS A 7 20.02 -5.78 -22.00
C HIS A 7 18.49 -5.69 -22.14
N TRP A 8 17.85 -5.02 -21.17
CA TRP A 8 16.44 -4.62 -21.30
C TRP A 8 16.40 -3.14 -21.74
N SER A 9 16.42 -2.93 -23.06
CA SER A 9 16.31 -1.59 -23.64
C SER A 9 14.88 -1.05 -23.56
N PHE A 10 14.73 0.12 -22.95
CA PHE A 10 13.50 0.90 -22.91
C PHE A 10 13.20 1.61 -24.26
N TYR A 11 11.99 2.18 -24.33
CA TYR A 11 11.53 3.25 -25.26
C TYR A 11 11.21 2.95 -26.73
N ARG A 12 9.90 2.77 -26.99
CA ARG A 12 9.09 3.36 -28.09
C ARG A 12 7.61 3.04 -27.78
N ARG A 13 6.58 3.75 -28.26
CA ARG A 13 6.48 4.92 -29.16
C ARG A 13 5.08 5.56 -28.98
N HIS A 14 4.96 6.87 -29.18
CA HIS A 14 3.66 7.56 -29.32
C HIS A 14 2.76 6.93 -30.40
N VAL A 15 1.44 6.99 -30.20
CA VAL A 15 0.50 7.12 -31.32
C VAL A 15 -0.41 8.32 -31.05
N HIS A 16 -0.31 9.31 -31.92
CA HIS A 16 -1.19 10.47 -32.02
C HIS A 16 -2.28 10.16 -33.06
N ARG A 17 -3.35 10.99 -33.12
CA ARG A 17 -4.48 11.01 -34.11
C ARG A 17 -5.77 10.30 -33.67
N GLN A 18 -6.97 10.73 -34.10
CA GLN A 18 -7.46 12.01 -34.68
C GLN A 18 -9.00 11.98 -34.68
N TRP A 19 -9.64 13.02 -34.13
CA TRP A 19 -10.94 13.65 -34.50
C TRP A 19 -10.99 14.97 -33.69
N GLY A 20 -11.60 16.09 -34.10
CA GLY A 20 -12.13 16.56 -35.39
C GLY A 20 -12.41 18.08 -35.24
N PRO A 21 -12.44 18.90 -36.32
CA PRO A 21 -12.57 20.36 -36.18
C PRO A 21 -14.00 20.80 -35.80
N THR A 22 -14.08 21.91 -35.06
CA THR A 22 -15.32 22.55 -34.61
C THR A 22 -16.07 23.27 -35.75
N PRO A 23 -17.40 23.16 -35.86
CA PRO A 23 -18.19 23.99 -36.78
C PRO A 23 -18.43 25.39 -36.18
N THR A 24 -17.73 26.39 -36.70
CA THR A 24 -18.10 27.81 -36.55
C THR A 24 -19.34 28.10 -37.39
N SER A 25 -20.44 28.53 -36.77
CA SER A 25 -21.64 28.97 -37.49
C SER A 25 -21.51 30.46 -37.89
N PRO A 26 -21.79 30.84 -39.14
CA PRO A 26 -21.64 32.22 -39.61
C PRO A 26 -22.85 33.12 -39.24
N HIS A 27 -22.64 34.43 -39.43
CA HIS A 27 -23.55 35.53 -39.06
C HIS A 27 -24.78 35.71 -39.98
N TYR A 28 -25.52 36.79 -39.75
CA TYR A 28 -26.84 37.23 -40.27
C TYR A 28 -28.05 36.66 -39.50
N GLY A 29 -29.09 37.45 -39.18
CA GLY A 29 -29.25 38.90 -39.35
C GLY A 29 -30.72 39.32 -39.38
N GLY A 30 -31.16 40.12 -38.38
CA GLY A 30 -32.50 40.76 -38.34
C GLY A 30 -33.68 39.83 -38.03
N PHE A 31 -34.57 40.27 -37.12
CA PHE A 31 -35.93 40.71 -37.43
C PHE A 31 -36.69 41.05 -36.14
N SER A 32 -37.46 42.14 -36.17
CA SER A 32 -38.38 42.53 -35.09
C SER A 32 -39.62 41.62 -35.07
N GLY A 33 -40.10 41.24 -33.88
CA GLY A 33 -41.36 40.52 -33.71
C GLY A 33 -41.69 40.17 -32.26
N TYR A 34 -42.60 40.92 -31.64
CA TYR A 34 -43.34 40.54 -30.43
C TYR A 34 -44.40 39.45 -30.75
N PRO A 35 -45.14 38.85 -29.78
CA PRO A 35 -45.02 38.89 -28.31
C PRO A 35 -45.07 37.49 -27.62
N GLY A 36 -44.85 37.48 -26.29
CA GLY A 36 -45.54 36.52 -25.39
C GLY A 36 -44.67 35.48 -24.67
N TRP A 37 -44.84 35.43 -23.35
CA TRP A 37 -44.47 34.32 -22.45
C TRP A 37 -43.01 33.84 -22.44
N VAL A 38 -42.15 34.54 -21.69
CA VAL A 38 -40.95 33.92 -21.11
C VAL A 38 -41.17 33.73 -19.62
N HIS A 39 -41.30 32.48 -19.21
CA HIS A 39 -41.50 32.08 -17.82
C HIS A 39 -40.27 32.43 -16.98
N SER A 40 -40.49 32.96 -15.77
CA SER A 40 -39.44 33.18 -14.77
C SER A 40 -38.96 31.84 -14.17
N SER A 41 -38.23 31.05 -14.95
CA SER A 41 -37.51 29.88 -14.43
C SER A 41 -36.33 30.35 -13.56
N PRO A 42 -36.25 29.97 -12.28
CA PRO A 42 -35.09 30.31 -11.45
C PRO A 42 -33.84 29.64 -12.03
N GLN A 43 -32.78 30.44 -12.21
CA GLN A 43 -31.54 30.02 -12.88
C GLN A 43 -30.86 28.92 -12.05
N PHE A 44 -30.91 27.67 -12.54
CA PHE A 44 -30.27 26.54 -11.91
C PHE A 44 -28.76 26.58 -12.23
N MET A 45 -27.99 27.32 -11.44
CA MET A 45 -26.54 27.31 -11.53
C MET A 45 -26.01 25.89 -11.26
N PRO A 46 -25.26 25.26 -12.19
CA PRO A 46 -24.67 23.96 -11.92
C PRO A 46 -23.64 24.10 -10.77
N PRO A 47 -23.60 23.16 -9.81
CA PRO A 47 -22.61 23.21 -8.75
C PRO A 47 -21.20 23.11 -9.36
N GLY A 48 -20.35 24.08 -9.03
CA GLY A 48 -18.93 24.03 -9.41
C GLY A 48 -18.23 22.81 -8.82
N PRO A 49 -17.10 22.38 -9.39
CA PRO A 49 -16.36 21.23 -8.89
C PRO A 49 -15.99 21.44 -7.42
N SER A 50 -16.47 20.55 -6.55
CA SER A 50 -16.11 20.56 -5.13
C SER A 50 -14.58 20.42 -4.99
N PRO A 51 -13.94 21.16 -4.07
CA PRO A 51 -12.53 20.94 -3.80
C PRO A 51 -12.32 19.49 -3.37
N PRO A 52 -11.22 18.83 -3.80
CA PRO A 52 -10.91 17.48 -3.34
C PRO A 52 -10.81 17.49 -1.81
N PRO A 53 -11.27 16.43 -1.11
CA PRO A 53 -11.20 16.38 0.34
C PRO A 53 -9.74 16.51 0.77
N SER A 54 -9.42 17.59 1.47
CA SER A 54 -8.10 17.82 2.06
C SER A 54 -7.82 16.75 3.10
N THR A 55 -7.25 15.62 2.66
CA THR A 55 -6.67 14.63 3.56
C THR A 55 -5.63 15.35 4.41
N PRO A 56 -5.78 15.40 5.75
CA PRO A 56 -4.79 16.06 6.58
C PRO A 56 -3.43 15.38 6.35
N PRO A 57 -2.31 16.13 6.39
CA PRO A 57 -0.99 15.54 6.25
C PRO A 57 -0.81 14.51 7.36
N LEU A 58 -0.84 13.23 6.96
CA LEU A 58 -0.70 12.08 7.85
C LEU A 58 0.64 12.22 8.57
N GLY A 59 0.59 12.58 9.86
CA GLY A 59 1.78 12.80 10.67
C GLY A 59 2.70 11.60 10.63
N THR A 60 4.01 11.82 10.72
CA THR A 60 5.05 10.78 10.58
C THR A 60 4.80 9.54 11.44
N GLU A 61 4.28 9.72 12.66
CA GLU A 61 3.83 8.62 13.54
C GLU A 61 2.81 7.68 12.89
N SER A 62 1.85 8.22 12.13
CA SER A 62 0.85 7.40 11.42
C SER A 62 1.46 6.59 10.28
N VAL A 63 2.54 7.08 9.66
CA VAL A 63 3.30 6.34 8.63
C VAL A 63 4.10 5.20 9.27
N LEU A 64 4.77 5.47 10.40
CA LEU A 64 5.48 4.44 11.17
C LEU A 64 4.52 3.34 11.64
N LEU A 65 3.35 3.69 12.18
CA LEU A 65 2.35 2.72 12.61
C LEU A 65 1.85 1.86 11.44
N ARG A 66 1.50 2.47 10.30
CA ARG A 66 1.04 1.73 9.11
C ARG A 66 2.10 0.78 8.56
N LEU A 67 3.37 1.20 8.53
CA LEU A 67 4.48 0.34 8.13
C LEU A 67 4.66 -0.84 9.07
N ARG A 68 4.66 -0.57 10.39
CA ARG A 68 4.74 -1.61 11.41
C ARG A 68 3.64 -2.65 11.23
N THR A 69 2.37 -2.24 11.21
CA THR A 69 1.23 -3.15 11.06
C THR A 69 1.31 -3.96 9.76
N GLN A 70 1.78 -3.36 8.67
CA GLN A 70 1.90 -4.08 7.40
C GLN A 70 3.06 -5.11 7.40
N ILE A 71 4.16 -4.84 8.10
CA ILE A 71 5.25 -5.81 8.25
C ILE A 71 4.84 -6.91 9.23
N GLU A 72 4.23 -6.57 10.37
CA GLU A 72 3.68 -7.54 11.33
C GLU A 72 2.63 -8.45 10.67
N TYR A 73 1.83 -7.94 9.72
CA TYR A 73 0.93 -8.76 8.91
C TYR A 73 1.67 -9.76 8.02
N TYR A 74 2.72 -9.34 7.30
CA TYR A 74 3.49 -10.25 6.45
C TYR A 74 4.12 -11.40 7.28
N PHE A 75 4.67 -11.08 8.45
CA PHE A 75 5.26 -12.05 9.38
C PHE A 75 4.25 -12.71 10.33
N SER A 76 2.95 -12.50 10.18
CA SER A 76 1.93 -13.19 10.98
C SER A 76 1.94 -14.70 10.70
N GLU A 77 1.65 -15.54 11.69
CA GLU A 77 1.62 -17.00 11.53
C GLU A 77 0.69 -17.44 10.38
N ASP A 78 -0.47 -16.79 10.26
CA ASP A 78 -1.43 -16.96 9.17
C ASP A 78 -0.86 -16.66 7.78
N ASN A 79 -0.20 -15.50 7.60
CA ASN A 79 0.38 -15.14 6.31
C ASN A 79 1.59 -16.02 6.02
N LEU A 80 2.47 -16.23 7.00
CA LEU A 80 3.67 -17.04 6.86
C LEU A 80 3.36 -18.50 6.54
N ALA A 81 2.24 -19.06 7.00
CA ALA A 81 1.81 -20.40 6.62
C ALA A 81 1.51 -20.52 5.11
N ARG A 82 0.91 -19.48 4.49
CA ARG A 82 0.38 -19.50 3.12
C ARG A 82 1.23 -18.79 2.06
N ASP A 83 2.02 -17.79 2.45
CA ASP A 83 2.73 -16.87 1.54
C ASP A 83 4.05 -17.49 1.05
N VAL A 84 3.98 -18.15 -0.11
CA VAL A 84 5.13 -18.74 -0.79
C VAL A 84 6.16 -17.67 -1.20
N HIS A 85 5.73 -16.45 -1.55
CA HIS A 85 6.65 -15.41 -1.97
C HIS A 85 7.49 -14.90 -0.79
N LEU A 86 6.90 -14.79 0.41
CA LEU A 86 7.65 -14.48 1.62
C LEU A 86 8.63 -15.62 1.98
N LYS A 87 8.20 -16.89 1.92
CA LYS A 87 9.07 -18.05 2.18
C LYS A 87 10.26 -18.13 1.22
N MET A 88 10.07 -17.81 -0.06
CA MET A 88 11.15 -17.76 -1.07
C MET A 88 12.17 -16.64 -0.81
N ARG A 89 11.92 -15.73 0.13
CA ARG A 89 12.82 -14.66 0.55
C ARG A 89 13.42 -14.88 1.93
N MET A 90 13.13 -16.01 2.55
CA MET A 90 13.68 -16.39 3.85
C MET A 90 14.93 -17.25 3.70
N ASP A 91 15.93 -16.93 4.50
CA ASP A 91 17.12 -17.77 4.72
C ASP A 91 16.74 -19.00 5.59
N GLU A 92 17.66 -19.95 5.77
CA GLU A 92 17.41 -21.22 6.48
C GLU A 92 16.93 -21.01 7.94
N GLU A 93 17.38 -19.95 8.61
CA GLU A 93 16.95 -19.57 9.95
C GLU A 93 15.71 -18.66 10.00
N GLY A 94 15.09 -18.39 8.84
CA GLY A 94 13.88 -17.59 8.67
C GLY A 94 14.08 -16.08 8.53
N TRP A 95 15.32 -15.61 8.36
CA TRP A 95 15.63 -14.18 8.19
C TRP A 95 15.26 -13.67 6.80
N VAL A 96 14.81 -12.42 6.72
CA VAL A 96 14.57 -11.69 5.47
C VAL A 96 15.28 -10.35 5.54
N SER A 97 16.11 -10.02 4.55
CA SER A 97 16.79 -8.73 4.47
C SER A 97 15.79 -7.55 4.36
N VAL A 98 16.04 -6.46 5.09
CA VAL A 98 15.17 -5.26 5.07
C VAL A 98 15.08 -4.65 3.68
N HIS A 99 16.13 -4.76 2.86
CA HIS A 99 16.11 -4.33 1.46
C HIS A 99 15.07 -5.12 0.63
N THR A 100 14.88 -6.41 0.91
CA THR A 100 13.83 -7.22 0.28
C THR A 100 12.45 -6.80 0.75
N ILE A 101 12.29 -6.52 2.04
CA ILE A 101 11.02 -6.03 2.63
C ILE A 101 10.63 -4.66 2.04
N ALA A 102 11.58 -3.75 1.84
CA ALA A 102 11.37 -2.47 1.16
C ALA A 102 10.89 -2.63 -0.30
N GLY A 103 11.18 -3.77 -0.93
CA GLY A 103 10.68 -4.13 -2.26
C GLY A 103 9.23 -4.64 -2.28
N PHE A 104 8.64 -5.02 -1.14
CA PHE A 104 7.28 -5.57 -1.10
C PHE A 104 6.23 -4.52 -1.49
N PRO A 105 5.19 -4.88 -2.29
CA PRO A 105 4.29 -3.89 -2.89
C PRO A 105 3.66 -2.91 -1.90
N ARG A 106 3.21 -3.38 -0.73
CA ARG A 106 2.56 -2.52 0.28
C ARG A 106 3.55 -1.73 1.13
N VAL A 107 4.79 -2.21 1.31
CA VAL A 107 5.85 -1.46 2.00
C VAL A 107 6.35 -0.34 1.08
N LYS A 108 6.63 -0.68 -0.19
CA LYS A 108 7.10 0.25 -1.24
C LYS A 108 6.12 1.40 -1.51
N GLN A 109 4.82 1.19 -1.32
CA GLN A 109 3.78 2.24 -1.38
C GLN A 109 3.81 3.22 -0.20
N LEU A 110 4.43 2.84 0.93
CA LEU A 110 4.53 3.66 2.15
C LEU A 110 5.92 4.29 2.30
N THR A 111 6.99 3.56 2.00
CA THR A 111 8.37 4.07 2.00
C THR A 111 9.31 3.18 1.20
N SER A 112 10.43 3.75 0.74
CA SER A 112 11.62 3.03 0.31
C SER A 112 12.83 3.25 1.23
N ASP A 113 12.67 4.01 2.32
CA ASP A 113 13.74 4.28 3.29
C ASP A 113 13.88 3.15 4.32
N VAL A 114 15.03 2.47 4.26
CA VAL A 114 15.46 1.45 5.23
C VAL A 114 15.50 2.01 6.66
N GLY A 115 15.92 3.26 6.84
CA GLY A 115 15.97 3.92 8.14
C GLY A 115 14.58 4.09 8.76
N LEU A 116 13.59 4.45 7.96
CA LEU A 116 12.19 4.59 8.37
C LEU A 116 11.54 3.22 8.67
N ILE A 117 11.85 2.18 7.90
CA ILE A 117 11.42 0.80 8.19
C ILE A 117 12.03 0.32 9.53
N LEU A 118 13.33 0.52 9.75
CA LEU A 118 13.97 0.14 11.02
C LEU A 118 13.36 0.90 12.20
N ARG A 119 13.05 2.18 12.05
CA ARG A 119 12.37 2.99 13.08
C ARG A 119 10.97 2.47 13.39
N SER A 120 10.17 2.06 12.39
CA SER A 120 8.82 1.53 12.62
C SER A 120 8.81 0.17 13.31
N LEU A 121 9.86 -0.63 13.13
CA LEU A 121 10.01 -1.95 13.75
C LEU A 121 10.60 -1.93 15.16
N ARG A 122 11.31 -0.86 15.58
CA ARG A 122 11.83 -0.72 16.96
C ARG A 122 10.80 -1.02 18.07
N PRO A 123 9.54 -0.53 18.02
CA PRO A 123 8.54 -0.84 19.03
C PRO A 123 7.78 -2.16 18.80
N SER A 124 8.15 -2.98 17.80
CA SER A 124 7.45 -4.24 17.50
C SER A 124 7.83 -5.37 18.46
N SER A 125 6.83 -6.01 19.04
CA SER A 125 6.97 -7.25 19.80
C SER A 125 6.87 -8.50 18.92
N THR A 126 6.32 -8.40 17.72
CA THR A 126 5.99 -9.54 16.84
C THR A 126 7.14 -9.94 15.92
N VAL A 127 8.07 -9.02 15.64
CA VAL A 127 9.27 -9.31 14.85
C VAL A 127 10.57 -9.07 15.62
N GLU A 128 11.61 -9.76 15.20
CA GLU A 128 13.00 -9.57 15.61
C GLU A 128 13.74 -8.83 14.49
N VAL A 129 14.59 -7.86 14.85
CA VAL A 129 15.41 -7.11 13.90
C VAL A 129 16.87 -7.29 14.26
N MET A 130 17.66 -7.81 13.32
CA MET A 130 19.12 -7.94 13.44
C MET A 130 19.78 -6.80 12.68
N VAL A 131 20.67 -6.07 13.35
CA VAL A 131 21.51 -5.01 12.75
C VAL A 131 22.96 -5.32 13.05
N THR A 132 23.67 -5.87 12.07
CA THR A 132 25.07 -6.28 12.15
C THR A 132 25.96 -5.28 11.40
N PRO A 133 27.05 -4.77 12.00
CA PRO A 133 27.95 -3.84 11.31
C PRO A 133 28.54 -4.45 10.03
N GLY A 134 28.50 -3.71 8.92
CA GLY A 134 29.00 -4.15 7.62
C GLY A 134 28.07 -5.10 6.84
N TRP A 135 26.91 -5.47 7.39
CA TRP A 135 25.93 -6.35 6.77
C TRP A 135 24.58 -5.65 6.57
N SER A 136 23.76 -6.18 5.66
CA SER A 136 22.39 -5.69 5.51
C SER A 136 21.55 -6.09 6.73
N PRO A 137 20.74 -5.18 7.30
CA PRO A 137 19.87 -5.52 8.41
C PRO A 137 18.78 -6.50 7.95
N SER A 138 18.37 -7.39 8.85
CA SER A 138 17.43 -8.48 8.58
C SER A 138 16.32 -8.56 9.63
N VAL A 139 15.17 -9.11 9.24
CA VAL A 139 13.96 -9.22 10.08
C VAL A 139 13.44 -10.65 10.05
N ARG A 140 12.90 -11.13 11.18
CA ARG A 140 12.26 -12.44 11.33
C ARG A 140 11.03 -12.35 12.23
N GLU A 141 10.09 -13.29 12.12
CA GLU A 141 9.03 -13.47 13.11
C GLU A 141 9.63 -13.83 14.49
N ARG A 142 9.15 -13.19 15.55
CA ARG A 142 9.58 -13.49 16.93
C ARG A 142 8.78 -14.68 17.44
N LYS A 143 9.28 -15.89 17.14
CA LYS A 143 8.67 -17.19 17.50
C LYS A 143 7.80 -17.10 18.76
N ARG A 144 6.49 -17.12 18.54
CA ARG A 144 5.40 -17.03 19.53
C ARG A 144 5.32 -18.20 20.53
N GLU A 145 6.43 -18.64 21.09
CA GLU A 145 6.47 -19.69 22.13
C GLU A 145 5.57 -19.35 23.33
N ARG A 146 5.56 -18.08 23.74
CA ARG A 146 4.65 -17.52 24.77
C ARG A 146 3.16 -17.54 24.40
N GLU A 147 2.80 -17.59 23.12
CA GLU A 147 1.40 -17.66 22.71
C GLU A 147 0.91 -19.10 22.68
N ARG A 148 1.75 -20.01 22.17
CA ARG A 148 1.54 -21.47 22.23
C ARG A 148 1.46 -21.98 23.66
N GLU A 149 2.27 -21.43 24.56
CA GLU A 149 2.21 -21.74 26.00
C GLU A 149 0.87 -21.31 26.61
N ARG A 150 0.40 -20.08 26.33
CA ARG A 150 -0.90 -19.57 26.77
C ARG A 150 -2.08 -20.35 26.20
N GLU A 151 -2.00 -20.78 24.95
CA GLU A 151 -3.03 -21.61 24.32
C GLU A 151 -3.08 -23.00 24.96
N ARG A 152 -1.93 -23.65 25.16
CA ARG A 152 -1.80 -24.92 25.90
C ARG A 152 -2.28 -24.81 27.35
N GLU A 153 -2.02 -23.70 28.02
CA GLU A 153 -2.50 -23.45 29.38
C GLU A 153 -4.03 -23.33 29.42
N ARG A 154 -4.62 -22.56 28.50
CA ARG A 154 -6.08 -22.45 28.32
C ARG A 154 -6.74 -23.78 27.95
N GLU A 155 -6.09 -24.59 27.13
CA GLU A 155 -6.57 -25.93 26.75
C GLU A 155 -6.56 -26.88 27.96
N ARG A 156 -5.46 -26.90 28.72
CA ARG A 156 -5.35 -27.65 29.99
C ARG A 156 -6.38 -27.20 31.02
N GLU A 157 -6.64 -25.90 31.12
CA GLU A 157 -7.68 -25.36 32.01
C GLU A 157 -9.09 -25.82 31.58
N ARG A 158 -9.39 -25.74 30.28
CA ARG A 158 -10.66 -26.24 29.71
C ARG A 158 -10.86 -27.74 29.97
N GLU A 159 -9.83 -28.57 29.80
CA GLU A 159 -9.90 -30.00 30.15
C GLU A 159 -10.15 -30.23 31.65
N ARG A 160 -9.49 -29.45 32.53
CA ARG A 160 -9.69 -29.57 33.99
C ARG A 160 -11.11 -29.17 34.42
N VAL A 161 -11.72 -28.19 33.74
CA VAL A 161 -13.11 -27.79 33.98
C VAL A 161 -14.09 -28.84 33.46
N LEU A 162 -13.83 -29.44 32.30
CA LEU A 162 -14.71 -30.44 31.68
C LEU A 162 -14.69 -31.81 32.40
N ARG A 163 -13.63 -32.11 33.16
CA ARG A 163 -13.49 -33.35 33.97
C ARG A 163 -14.02 -33.22 35.41
N ARG A 164 -14.84 -32.21 35.71
CA ARG A 164 -15.38 -31.92 37.05
C ARG A 164 -16.90 -31.89 37.06
#